data_AF-A0A7W2VA73-F1
#
_entry.id   AF-A0A7W2VA73-F1
#
_cell.length_a   1.000
_cell.length_b   1.000
_cell.length_c   1.000
_cell.angle_alpha   90.00
_cell.angle_beta   90.00
_cell.angle_gamma   90.00
#
_symmetry.space_group_name_H-M   'P 1'
#
loop_
_entity.id
_entity.type
_entity.pdbx_description
1 polymer ?
#
loop_
_entity_poly.entity_id
_entity_poly.type
_entity_poly.pdbx_seq_one_letter_code
_entity_poly.pdbx_strand_id
1 'polypeptide(L)'
;MTTMKNEIDQRKDVLMTIKTEIIQRLNIQRDESQIDDDTALFGNGLKLDSVDATEIVVMLDKVFDIKVNESDDPSYMRSINNLATFIIQKKKA
;
A
#
# COMPACT_ATOMS: atom_id res chain seq x y z
N MET A 1 0.02 -18.32 -23.37
CA MET A 1 -0.72 -17.08 -23.05
C MET A 1 -1.00 -17.02 -21.54
N THR A 2 0.04 -17.08 -20.69
CA THR A 2 -0.15 -17.39 -19.26
C THR A 2 0.51 -16.38 -18.31
N THR A 3 1.38 -15.51 -18.81
CA THR A 3 2.18 -14.62 -17.96
C THR A 3 1.44 -13.33 -17.55
N MET A 4 0.48 -12.85 -18.34
CA MET A 4 -0.18 -11.55 -18.07
C MET A 4 -1.33 -11.63 -17.04
N LYS A 5 -1.96 -12.80 -16.87
CA LYS A 5 -3.07 -12.94 -15.90
C LYS A 5 -2.59 -12.98 -14.46
N ASN A 6 -1.44 -13.59 -14.19
CA ASN A 6 -0.90 -13.69 -12.84
C ASN A 6 -0.49 -12.32 -12.27
N GLU A 7 0.07 -11.44 -13.10
CA GLU A 7 0.55 -10.12 -12.67
C GLU A 7 -0.60 -9.21 -12.20
N ILE A 8 -1.74 -9.28 -12.89
CA ILE A 8 -2.94 -8.50 -12.55
C ILE A 8 -3.57 -9.00 -11.25
N ASP A 9 -3.63 -10.33 -11.09
CA ASP A 9 -4.18 -10.97 -9.90
C ASP A 9 -3.31 -10.67 -8.66
N GLN A 10 -1.99 -10.79 -8.80
CA GLN A 10 -1.04 -10.40 -7.76
C GLN A 10 -1.16 -8.93 -7.36
N ARG A 11 -1.34 -8.02 -8.32
CA ARG A 11 -1.52 -6.61 -8.00
C ARG A 11 -2.80 -6.37 -7.20
N LYS A 12 -3.90 -7.04 -7.56
CA LYS A 12 -5.15 -6.97 -6.80
C LYS A 12 -5.00 -7.50 -5.39
N ASP A 13 -4.33 -8.63 -5.22
CA ASP A 13 -4.06 -9.23 -3.91
C ASP A 13 -3.24 -8.29 -3.01
N VAL A 14 -2.20 -7.67 -3.56
CA VAL A 14 -1.38 -6.68 -2.86
C VAL A 14 -2.21 -5.44 -2.47
N LEU A 15 -3.03 -4.91 -3.38
CA LEU A 15 -3.91 -3.77 -3.10
C LEU A 15 -4.89 -4.09 -1.96
N MET A 16 -5.53 -5.26 -2.01
CA MET A 16 -6.50 -5.70 -1.00
C MET A 16 -5.83 -5.87 0.37
N THR A 17 -4.66 -6.53 0.39
CA THR A 17 -3.85 -6.70 1.60
C THR A 17 -3.45 -5.35 2.21
N ILE A 18 -2.99 -4.40 1.38
CA ILE A 18 -2.67 -3.04 1.85
C ILE A 18 -3.88 -2.38 2.48
N LYS A 19 -5.03 -2.39 1.81
CA LYS A 19 -6.25 -1.75 2.31
C LYS A 19 -6.69 -2.36 3.63
N THR A 20 -6.73 -3.69 3.72
CA THR A 20 -7.07 -4.41 4.95
C THR A 20 -6.12 -4.04 6.10
N GLU A 21 -4.81 -4.10 5.88
CA GLU A 21 -3.83 -3.76 6.92
C GLU A 21 -3.91 -2.30 7.36
N ILE A 22 -4.09 -1.37 6.43
CA ILE A 22 -4.27 0.06 6.72
C ILE A 22 -5.54 0.25 7.57
N ILE A 23 -6.66 -0.37 7.19
CA ILE A 23 -7.92 -0.30 7.95
C ILE A 23 -7.74 -0.85 9.35
N GLN A 24 -7.10 -2.01 9.50
CA GLN A 24 -6.91 -2.68 10.79
C GLN A 24 -5.95 -1.92 11.71
N ARG A 25 -4.81 -1.46 11.18
CA ARG A 25 -3.78 -0.74 11.96
C ARG A 25 -4.22 0.66 12.35
N LEU A 26 -4.86 1.37 11.42
CA LEU A 26 -5.26 2.75 11.60
C LEU A 26 -6.72 2.88 12.08
N ASN A 27 -7.38 1.75 12.35
CA ASN A 27 -8.75 1.65 12.85
C ASN A 27 -9.74 2.51 12.03
N ILE A 28 -9.62 2.42 10.70
CA ILE A 28 -10.44 3.22 9.78
C ILE A 28 -11.84 2.60 9.71
N GLN A 29 -12.88 3.39 9.96
CA GLN A 29 -14.27 2.95 9.80
C GLN A 29 -14.71 2.97 8.32
N ARG A 30 -13.98 2.23 7.47
CA ARG A 30 -14.22 2.09 6.03
C ARG A 30 -13.91 0.65 5.62
N ASP A 31 -14.69 0.10 4.71
CA ASP A 31 -14.34 -1.15 4.03
C ASP A 31 -13.29 -0.91 2.95
N GLU A 32 -12.47 -1.92 2.67
CA GLU A 32 -11.50 -1.91 1.58
C GLU A 32 -12.15 -1.68 0.20
N SER A 33 -13.42 -2.09 0.05
CA SER A 33 -14.22 -1.85 -1.15
C SER A 33 -14.67 -0.40 -1.31
N GLN A 34 -14.65 0.39 -0.23
CA GLN A 34 -14.99 1.81 -0.21
C GLN A 34 -13.77 2.71 -0.44
N ILE A 35 -12.57 2.14 -0.39
CA ILE A 35 -11.31 2.86 -0.60
C ILE A 35 -10.86 2.60 -2.04
N ASP A 36 -10.79 3.66 -2.84
CA ASP A 36 -10.31 3.57 -4.22
C ASP A 36 -8.79 3.39 -4.25
N ASP A 37 -8.25 2.76 -5.30
CA ASP A 37 -6.82 2.51 -5.42
C ASP A 37 -6.03 3.82 -5.58
N ASP A 38 -6.65 4.82 -6.21
CA ASP A 38 -6.11 6.17 -6.38
C ASP A 38 -6.39 7.10 -5.18
N THR A 39 -6.97 6.56 -4.10
CA THR A 39 -7.20 7.33 -2.87
C THR A 39 -5.86 7.79 -2.30
N ALA A 40 -5.75 9.10 -2.03
CA ALA A 40 -4.59 9.66 -1.37
C ALA A 40 -4.51 9.16 0.08
N LEU A 41 -3.35 8.68 0.52
CA LEU A 41 -3.16 8.26 1.92
C LEU A 41 -3.20 9.49 2.85
N PHE A 42 -2.50 10.56 2.47
CA PHE A 42 -2.38 11.78 3.25
C PHE A 42 -3.30 12.89 2.72
N GLY A 43 -3.60 13.87 3.58
CA GLY A 43 -4.35 15.05 3.19
C GLY A 43 -5.83 14.75 2.95
N ASN A 44 -6.29 14.78 1.70
CA ASN A 44 -7.74 14.81 1.40
C ASN A 44 -8.39 13.43 1.16
N GLY A 45 -7.61 12.35 1.17
CA GLY A 45 -8.14 10.98 1.03
C GLY A 45 -8.39 10.30 2.37
N LEU A 46 -7.51 9.40 2.81
CA LEU A 46 -7.61 8.70 4.10
C LEU A 46 -7.30 9.58 5.31
N LYS A 47 -6.84 10.82 5.09
CA LYS A 47 -6.52 11.79 6.15
C LYS A 47 -5.53 11.25 7.19
N LEU A 48 -4.57 10.45 6.73
CA LEU A 48 -3.53 9.92 7.61
C LEU A 48 -2.61 11.03 8.10
N ASP A 49 -2.18 10.90 9.34
CA ASP A 49 -1.21 11.79 9.98
C ASP A 49 0.22 11.25 9.83
N SER A 50 1.21 12.06 10.22
CA SER A 50 2.63 11.67 10.16
C SER A 50 2.98 10.45 11.04
N VAL A 51 2.20 10.19 12.08
CA VAL A 51 2.32 8.99 12.92
C VAL A 51 1.88 7.75 12.14
N ASP A 52 0.77 7.84 11.42
CA ASP A 52 0.22 6.73 10.62
C ASP A 52 1.16 6.35 9.47
N ALA A 53 1.86 7.32 8.89
CA ALA A 53 2.89 7.06 7.89
C ALA A 53 3.94 6.05 8.40
N THR A 54 4.33 6.19 9.66
CA THR A 54 5.33 5.31 10.27
C THR A 54 4.79 3.89 10.42
N GLU A 55 3.51 3.73 10.79
CA GLU A 55 2.85 2.42 10.84
C GLU A 55 2.77 1.76 9.46
N ILE A 56 2.55 2.52 8.38
CA ILE A 56 2.59 1.99 7.01
C ILE A 56 3.99 1.46 6.68
N VAL A 57 5.06 2.19 7.02
CA VAL A 57 6.43 1.72 6.78
C VAL A 57 6.73 0.44 7.56
N VAL A 58 6.30 0.37 8.83
CA VAL A 58 6.45 -0.83 9.67
C VAL A 58 5.64 -2.00 9.12
N MET A 59 4.45 -1.74 8.58
CA MET A 59 3.62 -2.73 7.91
C MET A 59 4.33 -3.29 6.68
N LEU A 60 4.97 -2.46 5.86
CA LEU A 60 5.73 -2.92 4.69
C LEU A 60 6.85 -3.89 5.08
N ASP A 61 7.58 -3.60 6.14
CA ASP A 61 8.63 -4.48 6.67
C ASP A 61 8.04 -5.78 7.24
N LYS A 62 6.99 -5.71 8.06
CA LYS A 62 6.44 -6.92 8.72
C LYS A 62 5.58 -7.82 7.83
N VAL A 63 4.82 -7.25 6.90
CA VAL A 63 3.86 -7.99 6.06
C VAL A 63 4.50 -8.43 4.76
N PHE A 64 5.33 -7.57 4.16
CA PHE A 64 5.90 -7.81 2.84
C PHE A 64 7.41 -8.09 2.88
N ASP A 65 8.06 -8.02 4.04
CA ASP A 65 9.53 -8.12 4.20
C ASP A 65 10.27 -7.03 3.39
N ILE A 66 9.63 -5.86 3.23
CA ILE A 66 10.17 -4.75 2.43
C ILE A 66 10.67 -3.64 3.33
N LYS A 67 11.98 -3.38 3.26
CA LYS A 67 12.61 -2.24 3.92
C LYS A 67 12.58 -1.00 3.05
N VAL A 68 11.93 0.04 3.57
CA VAL A 68 12.01 1.40 3.04
C VAL A 68 13.31 2.04 3.52
N ASN A 69 14.08 2.58 2.58
CA ASN A 69 15.30 3.34 2.85
C ASN A 69 15.07 4.83 2.56
N GLU A 70 15.93 5.71 3.07
CA GLU A 70 15.86 7.15 2.77
C GLU A 70 16.04 7.47 1.27
N SER A 71 16.64 6.55 0.50
CA SER A 71 16.78 6.68 -0.95
C SER A 71 15.51 6.29 -1.73
N ASP A 72 14.52 5.67 -1.07
CA ASP A 72 13.27 5.31 -1.73
C ASP A 72 12.38 6.54 -1.92
N ASP A 73 11.74 6.65 -3.08
CA ASP A 73 11.00 7.85 -3.46
C ASP A 73 9.73 8.01 -2.61
N PRO A 74 9.58 9.09 -1.82
CA PRO A 74 8.43 9.26 -0.91
C PRO A 74 7.07 9.31 -1.63
N SER A 75 7.06 9.43 -2.96
CA SER A 75 5.84 9.32 -3.76
C SER A 75 5.14 7.96 -3.62
N TYR A 76 5.82 6.90 -3.15
CA TYR A 76 5.14 5.62 -2.86
C TYR A 76 4.04 5.79 -1.81
N MET A 77 4.16 6.78 -0.92
CA MET A 77 3.18 7.11 0.12
C MET A 77 2.05 8.03 -0.33
N ARG A 78 1.99 8.45 -1.61
CA ARG A 78 0.91 9.34 -2.07
C ARG A 78 -0.45 8.68 -2.10
N SER A 79 -0.53 7.45 -2.60
CA SER A 79 -1.78 6.72 -2.84
C SER A 79 -1.57 5.22 -2.67
N ILE A 80 -2.66 4.47 -2.52
CA ILE A 80 -2.60 3.00 -2.41
C ILE A 80 -1.99 2.37 -3.67
N ASN A 81 -2.33 2.90 -4.85
CA ASN A 81 -1.78 2.44 -6.13
C ASN A 81 -0.25 2.58 -6.19
N ASN A 82 0.29 3.68 -5.66
CA ASN A 82 1.72 3.91 -5.58
C ASN A 82 2.39 2.96 -4.60
N LEU A 83 1.76 2.74 -3.43
CA LEU A 83 2.24 1.79 -2.42
C LEU A 83 2.30 0.36 -2.98
N ALA A 84 1.24 -0.10 -3.63
CA ALA A 84 1.19 -1.41 -4.27
C ALA A 84 2.24 -1.55 -5.36
N THR A 85 2.43 -0.50 -6.17
CA THR A 85 3.46 -0.49 -7.21
C THR A 85 4.86 -0.61 -6.61
N PHE A 86 5.13 0.09 -5.52
CA PHE A 86 6.40 0.01 -4.81
C PHE A 86 6.66 -1.40 -4.25
N ILE A 87 5.64 -2.01 -3.63
CA ILE A 87 5.72 -3.38 -3.11
C ILE A 87 6.03 -4.38 -4.23
N ILE A 88 5.29 -4.31 -5.34
CA ILE A 88 5.45 -5.22 -6.46
C ILE A 88 6.84 -5.07 -7.10
N GLN A 89 7.34 -3.83 -7.23
CA GLN A 89 8.69 -3.59 -7.75
C GLN A 89 9.75 -4.20 -6.84
N LYS A 90 9.64 -4.01 -5.52
CA LYS A 90 10.58 -4.60 -4.54
C LYS A 90 10.49 -6.12 -4.47
N LYS A 91 9.30 -6.72 -4.61
CA LYS A 91 9.13 -8.19 -4.66
C LYS A 91 9.67 -8.83 -5.94
N LYS A 92 9.78 -8.08 -7.03
CA LYS A 92 10.33 -8.55 -8.32
C LYS A 92 11.84 -8.34 -8.46
N ALA A 93 12.42 -7.44 -7.67
CA ALA A 93 13.85 -7.16 -7.65
C ALA A 93 14.61 -8.25 -6.88
#